data_AF-A0AAU2QTI4-F1
#
_entry.id   AF-A0AAU2QTI4-F1
#
_cell.length_a   1.000
_cell.length_b   1.000
_cell.length_c   1.000
_cell.angle_alpha   90.00
_cell.angle_beta   90.00
_cell.angle_gamma   90.00
#
_symmetry.space_group_name_H-M   'P 1'
#
loop_
_entity.id
_entity.type
_entity.pdbx_description
1 polymer ?
#
loop_
_entity_poly.entity_id
_entity_poly.type
_entity_poly.pdbx_seq_one_letter_code
_entity_poly.pdbx_strand_id
1 'polypeptide(L)'
;MQGSPVPSEHETVGAYALGILDDAEATAFEVHLAGCEWCAQQLDELAGMEPMLAALADLPGTGTPAIGESLSAKPSPRLVNKLVDEVADRRAQKRRRGFYLVAAAAALIIGGPLVAVGATGDNSGGNVSAHTTASSPAKEAFDVIKDKVTATDPSTDVTATVAVEKKDWGTHAVLQLKNVTGPQKCSLIAVGKNGERETVTSWSVPNWGYGIANAKTEEAKQPLYVHGGAAFDPNQIDHFEVMTFDGKKLVEVDA
;
A
#
# COMPACT_ATOMS: atom_id res chain seq x y z
N MET A 1 -20.66 8.67 -23.61
CA MET A 1 -19.92 9.83 -23.10
C MET A 1 -19.92 9.73 -21.59
N GLN A 2 -19.06 8.86 -21.05
CA GLN A 2 -18.89 8.69 -19.61
C GLN A 2 -17.84 9.71 -19.17
N GLY A 3 -18.24 10.66 -18.33
CA GLY A 3 -17.32 11.62 -17.72
C GLY A 3 -16.31 10.88 -16.85
N SER A 4 -15.03 11.17 -17.08
CA SER A 4 -13.94 10.77 -16.20
C SER A 4 -14.20 11.30 -14.78
N PRO A 5 -13.82 10.56 -13.73
CA PRO A 5 -13.84 11.10 -12.37
C PRO A 5 -13.00 12.37 -12.33
N VAL A 6 -13.57 13.47 -11.85
CA VAL A 6 -12.91 14.78 -11.75
C VAL A 6 -11.63 14.58 -10.94
N PRO A 7 -10.43 14.78 -11.53
CA PRO A 7 -9.17 14.72 -10.79
C PRO A 7 -9.20 15.75 -9.65
N SER A 8 -8.35 15.58 -8.64
CA SER A 8 -8.16 16.65 -7.67
C SER A 8 -7.79 17.94 -8.42
N GLU A 9 -8.44 19.07 -8.13
CA GLU A 9 -8.20 20.37 -8.81
C GLU A 9 -6.73 20.84 -8.70
N HIS A 10 -5.96 20.26 -7.76
CA HIS A 10 -4.52 20.49 -7.63
C HIS A 10 -3.66 19.66 -8.60
N GLU A 11 -4.18 18.54 -9.11
CA GLU A 11 -3.50 17.68 -10.08
C GLU A 11 -3.66 18.19 -11.52
N THR A 12 -4.62 19.09 -11.77
CA THR A 12 -4.94 19.62 -13.10
C THR A 12 -4.10 20.84 -13.49
N VAL A 13 -3.31 21.42 -12.57
CA VAL A 13 -2.47 22.61 -12.83
C VAL A 13 -1.50 22.43 -14.00
N GLY A 14 -0.86 21.26 -14.11
CA GLY A 14 0.04 20.95 -15.22
C GLY A 14 -0.70 20.74 -16.54
N ALA A 15 -1.90 20.15 -16.51
CA ALA A 15 -2.73 19.96 -17.69
C ALA A 15 -3.29 21.29 -18.21
N TYR A 16 -3.64 22.22 -17.30
CA TYR A 16 -4.04 23.58 -17.64
C TYR A 16 -2.89 24.36 -18.32
N ALA A 17 -1.69 24.34 -17.72
CA ALA A 17 -0.52 25.01 -18.28
C ALA A 17 -0.11 24.48 -19.67
N LEU A 18 -0.30 23.18 -19.92
CA LEU A 18 -0.03 22.57 -21.22
C LEU A 18 -1.17 22.74 -22.24
N GLY A 19 -2.30 23.35 -21.85
CA GLY A 19 -3.47 23.54 -22.71
C GLY A 19 -4.17 22.24 -23.12
N ILE A 20 -4.13 21.20 -22.27
CA ILE A 20 -4.68 19.87 -22.56
C ILE A 20 -6.11 19.70 -22.03
N LEU A 21 -6.54 20.55 -21.09
CA LEU A 21 -7.90 20.53 -20.52
C LEU A 21 -8.95 20.93 -21.55
N ASP A 22 -10.16 20.37 -21.43
CA ASP A 22 -11.31 20.85 -22.18
C ASP A 22 -11.87 22.17 -21.61
N ASP A 23 -12.75 22.84 -22.37
CA ASP A 23 -13.30 24.16 -22.00
C ASP A 23 -14.02 24.15 -20.62
N ALA A 24 -14.68 23.04 -20.28
CA ALA A 24 -15.42 22.94 -19.02
C ALA A 24 -14.47 22.71 -17.84
N GLU A 25 -13.46 21.85 -18.02
CA GLU A 25 -12.41 21.59 -17.04
C GLU A 25 -11.54 22.84 -16.79
N ALA A 26 -11.19 23.57 -17.85
CA ALA A 26 -10.43 24.82 -17.74
C ALA A 26 -11.22 25.88 -16.94
N THR A 27 -12.52 26.03 -17.21
CA THR A 27 -13.37 26.97 -16.48
C THR A 27 -13.49 26.61 -14.99
N ALA A 28 -13.64 25.31 -14.68
CA ALA A 28 -13.69 24.84 -13.29
C ALA A 28 -12.36 25.12 -12.55
N PHE A 29 -11.24 24.86 -13.22
CA PHE A 29 -9.92 25.14 -12.68
C PHE A 29 -9.67 26.64 -12.45
N GLU A 30 -10.12 27.52 -13.35
CA GLU A 30 -9.99 28.98 -13.18
C GLU A 30 -10.76 29.51 -11.95
N VAL A 31 -11.93 28.94 -11.65
CA VAL A 31 -12.68 29.26 -10.43
C VAL A 31 -11.90 28.84 -9.18
N HIS A 32 -11.25 27.68 -9.21
CA HIS A 32 -10.39 27.23 -8.12
C HIS A 32 -9.13 28.12 -7.99
N LEU A 33 -8.51 28.48 -9.12
CA LEU A 33 -7.31 29.30 -9.19
C LEU A 33 -7.52 30.68 -8.54
N ALA A 34 -8.70 31.27 -8.69
CA ALA A 34 -9.04 32.54 -8.05
C ALA A 34 -9.02 32.49 -6.51
N GLY A 35 -9.07 31.31 -5.90
CA GLY A 35 -9.12 31.10 -4.46
C GLY A 35 -7.94 30.32 -3.86
N CYS A 36 -6.97 29.88 -4.66
CA CYS A 36 -5.87 29.03 -4.20
C CYS A 36 -4.49 29.60 -4.55
N GLU A 37 -3.79 30.13 -3.54
CA GLU A 37 -2.43 30.68 -3.71
C GLU A 37 -1.39 29.63 -4.14
N TRP A 38 -1.54 28.37 -3.71
CA TRP A 38 -0.64 27.29 -4.10
C TRP A 38 -0.71 26.99 -5.61
N CYS A 39 -1.92 26.92 -6.17
CA CYS A 39 -2.11 26.71 -7.61
C CYS A 39 -1.58 27.91 -8.42
N ALA A 40 -1.77 29.14 -7.92
CA ALA A 40 -1.21 30.34 -8.55
C ALA A 40 0.32 30.33 -8.57
N GLN A 41 0.97 29.93 -7.47
CA GLN A 41 2.42 29.82 -7.39
C GLN A 41 2.97 28.71 -8.30
N GLN A 42 2.30 27.56 -8.38
CA GLN A 42 2.69 26.47 -9.28
C GLN A 42 2.55 26.85 -10.77
N LEU A 43 1.52 27.62 -11.14
CA LEU A 43 1.42 28.14 -12.51
C LEU A 43 2.53 29.13 -12.85
N ASP A 44 2.91 30.00 -11.92
CA ASP A 44 4.00 30.96 -12.12
C ASP A 44 5.36 30.25 -12.30
N GLU A 45 5.62 29.20 -11.52
CA GLU A 45 6.80 28.34 -11.67
C GLU A 45 6.85 27.68 -13.07
N LEU A 46 5.72 27.18 -13.57
CA LEU A 46 5.62 26.59 -14.91
C LEU A 46 5.76 27.64 -16.02
N ALA A 47 5.13 28.81 -15.87
CA ALA A 47 5.26 29.94 -16.79
C ALA A 47 6.72 30.40 -16.91
N GLY A 48 7.51 30.29 -15.82
CA GLY A 48 8.95 30.54 -15.84
C GLY A 48 9.75 29.59 -16.75
N MET A 49 9.21 28.43 -17.11
CA MET A 49 9.84 27.46 -18.01
C MET A 49 9.43 27.62 -19.49
N GLU A 50 8.31 28.28 -19.78
CA GLU A 50 7.82 28.50 -21.15
C GLU A 50 8.83 29.22 -22.06
N PRO A 51 9.54 30.29 -21.64
CA PRO A 51 10.53 30.96 -22.48
C PRO A 51 11.70 30.04 -22.85
N MET A 52 12.07 29.12 -21.95
CA MET A 52 13.15 28.16 -22.18
C MET A 52 12.71 27.06 -23.17
N LEU A 53 11.45 26.63 -23.08
CA LEU A 53 10.85 25.67 -24.02
C LEU A 53 10.63 26.29 -25.40
N ALA A 54 10.18 27.56 -25.46
CA ALA A 54 10.05 28.32 -26.71
C ALA A 54 11.40 28.51 -27.41
N ALA A 55 12.46 28.84 -26.65
CA ALA A 55 13.82 28.92 -27.19
C ALA A 55 14.32 27.56 -27.74
N LEU A 56 13.84 26.45 -27.19
CA LEU A 56 14.14 25.11 -27.69
C LEU A 56 13.34 24.74 -28.96
N ALA A 57 12.12 25.26 -29.09
CA ALA A 57 11.27 25.08 -30.27
C ALA A 57 11.79 25.87 -31.49
N ASP A 58 12.41 27.04 -31.26
CA ASP A 58 13.00 27.88 -32.29
C ASP A 58 14.37 27.39 -32.80
N LEU A 59 14.93 26.33 -32.20
CA LEU A 59 16.15 25.71 -32.73
C LEU A 59 15.85 24.96 -34.04
N PRO A 60 16.55 25.28 -35.14
CA PRO A 60 16.34 24.58 -36.41
C PRO A 60 16.77 23.12 -36.28
N GLY A 61 15.79 22.20 -36.26
CA GLY A 61 16.00 20.75 -36.18
C GLY A 61 15.29 20.04 -35.02
N THR A 62 14.61 20.76 -34.12
CA THR A 62 13.90 20.16 -32.97
C THR A 62 12.42 19.84 -33.25
N GLY A 63 11.85 20.26 -34.38
CA GLY A 63 10.44 20.03 -34.75
C GLY A 63 10.08 18.60 -35.23
N THR A 64 10.72 17.55 -34.73
CA THR A 64 10.37 16.14 -35.02
C THR A 64 10.36 15.29 -33.75
N PRO A 65 9.66 14.13 -33.71
CA PRO A 65 9.42 13.33 -32.49
C PRO A 65 10.67 12.87 -31.73
N ALA A 66 11.85 13.10 -32.30
CA ALA A 66 13.13 12.66 -31.80
C ALA A 66 13.47 13.22 -30.41
N ILE A 67 13.05 14.43 -30.03
CA ILE A 67 13.36 14.95 -28.67
C ILE A 67 12.56 14.24 -27.58
N GLY A 68 11.31 13.87 -27.83
CA GLY A 68 10.54 13.02 -26.91
C GLY A 68 11.16 11.62 -26.75
N GLU A 69 11.74 11.10 -27.83
CA GLU A 69 12.45 9.82 -27.83
C GLU A 69 13.89 9.90 -27.30
N SER A 70 14.48 11.11 -27.24
CA SER A 70 15.80 11.38 -26.66
C SER A 70 15.73 11.67 -25.16
N LEU A 71 14.66 12.32 -24.71
CA LEU A 71 14.37 12.58 -23.29
C LEU A 71 13.71 11.38 -22.61
N SER A 72 13.01 10.53 -23.37
CA SER A 72 12.74 9.17 -22.93
C SER A 72 14.05 8.41 -23.00
N ALA A 73 14.76 8.31 -21.87
CA ALA A 73 15.90 7.41 -21.74
C ALA A 73 15.42 5.95 -21.87
N LYS A 74 15.08 5.54 -23.10
CA LYS A 74 14.65 4.19 -23.43
C LYS A 74 15.89 3.33 -23.25
N PRO A 75 15.93 2.46 -22.22
CA PRO A 75 17.08 1.60 -22.03
C PRO A 75 17.22 0.74 -23.30
N SER A 76 18.45 0.57 -23.78
CA SER A 76 18.66 -0.27 -24.98
C SER A 76 17.96 -1.63 -24.79
N PRO A 77 17.38 -2.25 -25.83
CA PRO A 77 16.68 -3.52 -25.70
C PRO A 77 17.52 -4.62 -25.02
N ARG A 78 18.85 -4.54 -25.12
CA ARG A 78 19.79 -5.42 -24.44
C ARG A 78 19.87 -5.19 -22.92
N LEU A 79 19.73 -3.94 -22.46
CA LEU A 79 19.65 -3.58 -21.05
C LEU A 79 18.31 -4.02 -20.46
N VAL A 80 17.20 -3.82 -21.17
CA VAL A 80 15.88 -4.31 -20.75
C VAL A 80 15.90 -5.84 -20.63
N ASN A 81 16.37 -6.53 -21.68
CA ASN A 81 16.46 -7.98 -21.64
C ASN A 81 17.44 -8.47 -20.56
N LYS A 82 18.58 -7.81 -20.34
CA LYS A 82 19.47 -8.14 -19.21
C LYS A 82 18.80 -7.94 -17.86
N LEU A 83 18.00 -6.90 -17.67
CA LEU A 83 17.30 -6.66 -16.41
C LEU A 83 16.18 -7.67 -16.19
N VAL A 84 15.44 -8.04 -17.25
CA VAL A 84 14.41 -9.08 -17.21
C VAL A 84 15.03 -10.46 -16.99
N ASP A 85 16.13 -10.77 -17.65
CA ASP A 85 16.89 -12.02 -17.49
C ASP A 85 17.55 -12.09 -16.11
N GLU A 86 18.15 -11.01 -15.61
CA GLU A 86 18.73 -10.96 -14.26
C GLU A 86 17.64 -11.13 -13.19
N VAL A 87 16.46 -10.54 -13.38
CA VAL A 87 15.31 -10.74 -12.49
C VAL A 87 14.78 -12.17 -12.59
N ALA A 88 14.70 -12.74 -13.79
CA ALA A 88 14.29 -14.13 -14.02
C ALA A 88 15.27 -15.13 -13.40
N ASP A 89 16.58 -14.88 -13.55
CA ASP A 89 17.67 -15.69 -12.99
C ASP A 89 17.72 -15.56 -11.47
N ARG A 90 17.57 -14.35 -10.90
CA ARG A 90 17.44 -14.17 -9.45
C ARG A 90 16.21 -14.86 -8.89
N ARG A 91 15.06 -14.80 -9.59
CA ARG A 91 13.83 -15.50 -9.19
C ARG A 91 13.99 -17.02 -9.30
N ALA A 92 14.64 -17.52 -10.34
CA ALA A 92 14.96 -18.93 -10.51
C ALA A 92 15.95 -19.42 -9.45
N GLN A 93 16.97 -18.63 -9.12
CA GLN A 93 17.97 -18.94 -8.10
C GLN A 93 17.35 -18.92 -6.69
N LYS A 94 16.49 -17.94 -6.38
CA LYS A 94 15.72 -17.89 -5.14
C LYS A 94 14.77 -19.09 -5.02
N ARG A 95 14.09 -19.47 -6.12
CA ARG A 95 13.24 -20.65 -6.18
C ARG A 95 14.04 -21.95 -6.01
N ARG A 96 15.21 -22.08 -6.65
CA ARG A 96 16.11 -23.24 -6.48
C ARG A 96 16.65 -23.33 -5.05
N ARG A 97 17.09 -22.21 -4.44
CA ARG A 97 17.50 -22.16 -3.02
C ARG A 97 16.36 -22.55 -2.08
N GLY A 98 15.15 -22.03 -2.33
CA GLY A 98 13.96 -22.47 -1.61
C GLY A 98 13.68 -23.96 -1.79
N PHE A 99 13.83 -24.49 -3.00
CA PHE A 99 13.64 -25.91 -3.30
C PHE A 99 14.71 -26.80 -2.61
N TYR A 100 15.97 -26.35 -2.53
CA TYR A 100 17.02 -27.06 -1.79
C TYR A 100 16.78 -27.03 -0.28
N LEU A 101 16.25 -25.94 0.27
CA LEU A 101 15.86 -25.88 1.69
C LEU A 101 14.67 -26.79 1.99
N VAL A 102 13.68 -26.85 1.09
CA VAL A 102 12.55 -27.80 1.18
C VAL A 102 13.03 -29.25 1.02
N ALA A 103 13.97 -29.52 0.11
CA ALA A 103 14.55 -30.85 -0.07
C ALA A 103 15.42 -31.27 1.12
N ALA A 104 16.17 -30.35 1.74
CA ALA A 104 16.92 -30.62 2.96
C ALA A 104 15.98 -30.89 4.16
N ALA A 105 14.87 -30.16 4.26
CA ALA A 105 13.83 -30.44 5.26
C ALA A 105 13.16 -31.81 5.00
N ALA A 106 12.88 -32.17 3.74
CA ALA A 106 12.35 -33.49 3.39
C ALA A 106 13.37 -34.62 3.66
N ALA A 107 14.67 -34.39 3.44
CA ALA A 107 15.72 -35.34 3.77
C ALA A 107 15.91 -35.52 5.28
N LEU A 108 15.70 -34.47 6.09
CA LEU A 108 15.66 -34.57 7.56
C LEU A 108 14.39 -35.30 8.07
N ILE A 109 13.31 -35.29 7.29
CA ILE A 109 12.09 -36.06 7.58
C ILE A 109 12.27 -37.55 7.19
N ILE A 110 13.00 -37.85 6.11
CA ILE A 110 13.27 -39.24 5.68
C ILE A 110 14.47 -39.85 6.43
N GLY A 111 15.39 -39.02 6.95
CA GLY A 111 16.60 -39.42 7.67
C GLY A 111 16.56 -39.22 9.19
N GLY A 112 15.37 -39.31 9.81
CA GLY A 112 15.23 -39.28 11.26
C GLY A 112 15.82 -40.54 11.95
N PRO A 113 16.32 -40.42 13.19
CA PRO A 113 17.11 -41.45 13.85
C PRO A 113 16.28 -42.68 14.26
N LEU A 114 16.93 -43.84 14.17
CA LEU A 114 16.45 -45.15 14.59
C LEU A 114 16.03 -45.17 16.08
N VAL A 115 14.74 -44.99 16.38
CA VAL A 115 14.15 -45.47 17.64
C VAL A 115 12.80 -46.12 17.35
N ALA A 116 12.78 -47.44 17.51
CA ALA A 116 11.65 -48.31 17.23
C ALA A 116 10.80 -48.57 18.49
N VAL A 117 9.51 -48.24 18.45
CA VAL A 117 8.33 -48.87 19.10
C VAL A 117 7.11 -48.22 18.39
N GLY A 118 6.09 -48.84 17.79
CA GLY A 118 5.50 -50.16 17.87
C GLY A 118 3.99 -50.01 18.16
N ALA A 119 3.13 -49.86 17.13
CA ALA A 119 1.71 -50.30 17.10
C ALA A 119 0.91 -49.69 15.92
N THR A 120 0.48 -50.60 15.03
CA THR A 120 -0.63 -50.59 14.06
C THR A 120 -1.59 -49.39 14.00
N GLY A 121 -1.86 -48.88 12.78
CA GLY A 121 -3.03 -48.04 12.53
C GLY A 121 -3.11 -47.37 11.15
N ASP A 122 -3.57 -48.15 10.18
CA ASP A 122 -4.31 -47.77 8.96
C ASP A 122 -3.74 -46.79 7.91
N ASN A 123 -3.82 -47.25 6.66
CA ASN A 123 -3.32 -46.66 5.45
C ASN A 123 -4.41 -45.77 4.83
N SER A 124 -4.46 -44.50 5.23
CA SER A 124 -5.23 -43.49 4.51
C SER A 124 -4.26 -42.53 3.82
N GLY A 125 -4.04 -42.78 2.53
CA GLY A 125 -3.47 -41.83 1.59
C GLY A 125 -4.39 -40.62 1.47
N GLY A 126 -4.29 -39.71 2.44
CA GLY A 126 -4.90 -38.40 2.38
C GLY A 126 -4.07 -37.56 1.43
N ASN A 127 -4.62 -37.27 0.24
CA ASN A 127 -4.29 -36.06 -0.48
C ASN A 127 -4.38 -34.91 0.52
N VAL A 128 -3.24 -34.44 1.01
CA VAL A 128 -3.15 -33.15 1.66
C VAL A 128 -3.37 -32.14 0.55
N SER A 129 -4.65 -31.91 0.25
CA SER A 129 -5.08 -30.63 -0.28
C SER A 129 -4.54 -29.60 0.69
N ALA A 130 -3.39 -29.03 0.34
CA ALA A 130 -2.89 -27.80 0.93
C ALA A 130 -3.88 -26.70 0.55
N HIS A 131 -5.04 -26.72 1.20
CA HIS A 131 -5.78 -25.51 1.50
C HIS A 131 -5.09 -24.87 2.70
N THR A 132 -3.79 -24.59 2.56
CA THR A 132 -3.15 -23.55 3.34
C THR A 132 -3.82 -22.28 2.88
N THR A 133 -4.82 -21.82 3.62
CA THR A 133 -5.23 -20.41 3.62
C THR A 133 -3.94 -19.61 3.66
N ALA A 134 -3.54 -19.04 2.52
CA ALA A 134 -2.37 -18.18 2.44
C ALA A 134 -2.69 -17.02 3.38
N SER A 135 -2.06 -17.02 4.54
CA SER A 135 -2.21 -15.94 5.51
C SER A 135 -1.76 -14.66 4.80
N SER A 136 -2.53 -13.59 4.93
CA SER A 136 -2.09 -12.28 4.44
C SER A 136 -0.74 -11.95 5.09
N PRO A 137 0.27 -11.42 4.37
CA PRO A 137 1.54 -11.02 4.97
C PRO A 137 1.37 -10.11 6.20
N ALA A 138 0.32 -9.29 6.22
CA ALA A 138 -0.05 -8.48 7.37
C ALA A 138 -0.43 -9.33 8.59
N LYS A 139 -1.21 -10.39 8.41
CA LYS A 139 -1.59 -11.30 9.50
C LYS A 139 -0.39 -12.07 10.03
N GLU A 140 0.49 -12.56 9.16
CA GLU A 140 1.73 -13.24 9.57
C GLU A 140 2.63 -12.30 10.38
N ALA A 141 2.82 -11.05 9.94
CA ALA A 141 3.57 -10.06 10.70
C ALA A 141 2.91 -9.76 12.06
N PHE A 142 1.58 -9.59 12.08
CA PHE A 142 0.82 -9.37 13.31
C PHE A 142 1.04 -10.50 14.32
N ASP A 143 1.05 -11.76 13.89
CA ASP A 143 1.20 -12.91 14.78
C ASP A 143 2.61 -13.00 15.41
N VAL A 144 3.63 -12.42 14.75
CA VAL A 144 5.04 -12.46 15.21
C VAL A 144 5.42 -11.25 16.08
N ILE A 145 4.91 -10.06 15.77
CA ILE A 145 5.20 -8.85 16.55
C ILE A 145 4.59 -8.97 17.95
N LYS A 146 5.38 -8.71 18.99
CA LYS A 146 4.93 -8.86 20.39
C LYS A 146 4.31 -7.61 20.97
N ASP A 147 4.82 -6.45 20.57
CA ASP A 147 4.36 -5.16 21.05
C ASP A 147 3.02 -4.84 20.39
N LYS A 148 1.94 -4.89 21.17
CA LYS A 148 0.57 -4.74 20.69
C LYS A 148 -0.24 -3.95 21.70
N VAL A 149 -0.93 -2.94 21.21
CA VAL A 149 -1.90 -2.17 22.01
C VAL A 149 -3.27 -2.34 21.39
N THR A 150 -4.28 -2.51 22.23
CA THR A 150 -5.68 -2.71 21.82
C THR A 150 -6.55 -1.63 22.45
N ALA A 151 -7.46 -1.09 21.65
CA ALA A 151 -8.54 -0.24 22.14
C ALA A 151 -9.87 -0.56 21.44
N THR A 152 -10.96 -0.26 22.14
CA THR A 152 -12.32 -0.32 21.62
C THR A 152 -12.99 1.01 21.88
N ASP A 153 -13.52 1.63 20.83
CA ASP A 153 -14.25 2.89 20.96
C ASP A 153 -15.70 2.62 21.40
N PRO A 154 -16.20 3.22 22.49
CA PRO A 154 -17.54 2.95 23.01
C PRO A 154 -18.67 3.60 22.19
N SER A 155 -18.35 4.53 21.28
CA SER A 155 -19.34 5.20 20.43
C SER A 155 -19.55 4.49 19.09
N THR A 156 -18.52 3.77 18.60
CA THR A 156 -18.57 3.04 17.34
C THR A 156 -18.54 1.53 17.49
N ASP A 157 -18.20 1.03 18.69
CA ASP A 157 -17.92 -0.38 19.00
C ASP A 157 -16.78 -0.98 18.15
N VAL A 158 -16.02 -0.16 17.43
CA VAL A 158 -14.88 -0.62 16.62
C VAL A 158 -13.72 -0.96 17.55
N THR A 159 -13.14 -2.14 17.35
CA THR A 159 -11.96 -2.59 18.09
C THR A 159 -10.75 -2.63 17.17
N ALA A 160 -9.70 -1.91 17.53
CA ALA A 160 -8.41 -1.92 16.84
C ALA A 160 -7.33 -2.51 17.75
N THR A 161 -6.44 -3.29 17.17
CA THR A 161 -5.18 -3.68 17.80
C THR A 161 -4.04 -3.31 16.87
N VAL A 162 -3.12 -2.48 17.33
CA VAL A 162 -1.96 -2.04 16.58
C VAL A 162 -0.73 -2.77 17.12
N ALA A 163 -0.05 -3.50 16.24
CA ALA A 163 1.23 -4.12 16.53
C ALA A 163 2.36 -3.28 15.92
N VAL A 164 3.39 -2.98 16.69
CA VAL A 164 4.43 -2.01 16.31
C VAL A 164 5.82 -2.66 16.33
N GLU A 165 6.63 -2.37 15.31
CA GLU A 165 8.02 -2.79 15.25
C GLU A 165 8.92 -1.63 14.77
N LYS A 166 10.00 -1.35 15.51
CA LYS A 166 11.03 -0.39 15.08
C LYS A 166 11.79 -0.91 13.86
N LYS A 167 12.02 -0.03 12.89
CA LYS A 167 12.89 -0.23 11.72
C LYS A 167 13.87 0.93 11.61
N ASP A 168 14.92 0.77 10.80
CA ASP A 168 15.91 1.84 10.57
C ASP A 168 15.30 3.08 9.91
N TRP A 169 14.19 2.91 9.19
CA TRP A 169 13.46 3.98 8.51
C TRP A 169 12.31 4.57 9.33
N GLY A 170 12.05 4.07 10.55
CA GLY A 170 10.95 4.51 11.40
C GLY A 170 10.17 3.34 12.01
N THR A 171 8.85 3.37 11.86
CA THR A 171 7.93 2.42 12.48
C THR A 171 7.16 1.60 11.46
N HIS A 172 7.27 0.27 11.54
CA HIS A 172 6.35 -0.64 10.87
C HIS A 172 5.20 -0.93 11.83
N ALA A 173 3.97 -0.56 11.44
CA ALA A 173 2.77 -0.88 12.19
C ALA A 173 1.85 -1.83 11.42
N VAL A 174 1.20 -2.73 12.15
CA VAL A 174 0.22 -3.69 11.65
C VAL A 174 -1.07 -3.53 12.44
N LEU A 175 -2.17 -3.30 11.75
CA LEU A 175 -3.49 -3.15 12.35
C LEU A 175 -4.30 -4.42 12.17
N GLN A 176 -4.85 -4.92 13.27
CA GLN A 176 -6.02 -5.80 13.28
C GLN A 176 -7.26 -4.94 13.60
N LEU A 177 -8.27 -4.97 12.72
CA LEU A 177 -9.51 -4.22 12.90
C LEU A 177 -10.72 -5.16 12.95
N LYS A 178 -11.62 -4.92 13.91
CA LYS A 178 -12.85 -5.68 14.14
C LYS A 178 -14.06 -4.76 14.26
N ASN A 179 -15.23 -5.33 13.98
CA ASN A 179 -16.53 -4.69 14.08
C ASN A 179 -16.65 -3.39 13.25
N VAL A 180 -16.08 -3.38 12.05
CA VAL A 180 -16.20 -2.24 11.12
C VAL A 180 -17.16 -2.58 9.99
N THR A 181 -18.11 -1.68 9.73
CA THR A 181 -19.13 -1.83 8.67
C THR A 181 -18.77 -0.97 7.46
N GLY A 182 -19.10 -1.45 6.25
CA GLY A 182 -18.94 -0.68 5.02
C GLY A 182 -20.28 -0.37 4.33
N PRO A 183 -20.24 0.27 3.15
CA PRO A 183 -19.04 0.68 2.41
C PRO A 183 -18.41 1.97 2.96
N GLN A 184 -17.08 1.98 3.14
CA GLN A 184 -16.33 3.20 3.47
C GLN A 184 -14.83 3.04 3.15
N LYS A 185 -14.09 4.15 3.06
CA LYS A 185 -12.63 4.15 2.96
C LYS A 185 -12.03 4.62 4.29
N CYS A 186 -10.99 3.93 4.75
CA CYS A 186 -10.36 4.21 6.03
C CYS A 186 -8.85 4.32 5.91
N SER A 187 -8.24 5.01 6.86
CA SER A 187 -6.80 5.10 7.05
C SER A 187 -6.43 4.83 8.50
N LEU A 188 -5.21 4.32 8.69
CA LEU A 188 -4.53 4.29 9.97
C LEU A 188 -3.54 5.47 9.98
N ILE A 189 -3.65 6.32 10.98
CA ILE A 189 -2.82 7.51 11.13
C ILE A 189 -2.01 7.36 12.42
N ALA A 190 -0.69 7.51 12.32
CA ALA A 190 0.17 7.68 13.48
C ALA A 190 0.21 9.17 13.83
N VAL A 191 -0.10 9.50 15.08
CA VAL A 191 -0.06 10.87 15.60
C VAL A 191 1.13 10.98 16.52
N GLY A 192 2.06 11.88 16.20
CA GLY A 192 3.25 12.14 16.99
C GLY A 192 2.93 12.95 18.26
N LYS A 193 3.81 12.86 19.26
CA LYS A 193 3.75 13.68 20.50
C LYS A 193 3.85 15.19 20.24
N ASN A 194 4.31 15.58 19.05
CA ASN A 194 4.35 16.96 18.55
C ASN A 194 3.05 17.38 17.82
N GLY A 195 2.07 16.48 17.67
CA GLY A 195 0.82 16.71 16.94
C GLY A 195 0.91 16.50 15.42
N GLU A 196 2.08 16.17 14.88
CA GLU A 196 2.24 15.82 13.46
C GLU A 196 1.57 14.47 13.16
N ARG A 197 1.04 14.33 11.94
CA ARG A 197 0.19 13.20 11.56
C ARG A 197 0.74 12.53 10.30
N GLU A 198 1.00 11.24 10.37
CA GLU A 198 1.46 10.44 9.23
C GLU A 198 0.51 9.29 8.93
N THR A 199 0.12 9.15 7.66
CA THR A 199 -0.74 8.02 7.26
C THR A 199 0.11 6.76 7.07
N VAL A 200 -0.13 5.76 7.92
CA VAL A 200 0.56 4.47 7.89
C VAL A 200 0.11 3.64 6.69
N THR A 201 -1.20 3.53 6.49
CA THR A 201 -1.83 2.78 5.39
C THR A 201 -3.29 3.20 5.21
N SER A 202 -3.86 2.95 4.03
CA SER A 202 -5.27 3.13 3.73
C SER A 202 -5.88 1.88 3.08
N TRP A 203 -7.19 1.70 3.21
CA TRP A 203 -7.92 0.55 2.68
C TRP A 203 -9.40 0.88 2.43
N SER A 204 -10.07 -0.03 1.73
CA SER A 204 -11.53 0.00 1.55
C SER A 204 -12.20 -1.02 2.46
N VAL A 205 -13.31 -0.63 3.08
CA VAL A 205 -14.22 -1.52 3.80
C VAL A 205 -15.40 -1.84 2.87
N PRO A 206 -15.56 -3.10 2.43
CA PRO A 206 -16.65 -3.49 1.55
C PRO A 206 -18.00 -3.54 2.30
N ASN A 207 -19.10 -3.67 1.57
CA ASN A 207 -20.47 -3.70 2.13
C ASN A 207 -20.68 -4.73 3.24
N TRP A 208 -19.91 -5.82 3.25
CA TRP A 208 -20.01 -6.87 4.27
C TRP A 208 -19.18 -6.60 5.53
N GLY A 209 -18.29 -5.60 5.52
CA GLY A 209 -17.48 -5.21 6.67
C GLY A 209 -16.36 -6.20 7.04
N TYR A 210 -15.79 -6.00 8.24
CA TYR A 210 -14.74 -6.88 8.80
C TYR A 210 -14.95 -7.11 10.31
N GLY A 211 -14.69 -8.36 10.74
CA GLY A 211 -14.68 -8.76 12.15
C GLY A 211 -16.03 -8.64 12.86
N ILE A 212 -17.14 -8.87 12.15
CA ILE A 212 -18.51 -8.81 12.68
C ILE A 212 -18.91 -10.19 13.22
N ALA A 213 -19.03 -10.33 14.54
CA ALA A 213 -19.21 -11.63 15.21
C ALA A 213 -20.43 -12.44 14.70
N ASN A 214 -21.56 -11.76 14.44
CA ASN A 214 -22.82 -12.38 14.03
C ASN A 214 -23.11 -12.25 12.53
N ALA A 215 -22.09 -12.03 11.70
CA ALA A 215 -22.30 -11.88 10.26
C ALA A 215 -22.74 -13.19 9.59
N LYS A 216 -23.49 -13.05 8.49
CA LYS A 216 -24.01 -14.18 7.70
C LYS A 216 -22.93 -14.90 6.90
N THR A 217 -21.87 -14.19 6.53
CA THR A 217 -20.80 -14.71 5.67
C THR A 217 -19.52 -14.87 6.48
N GLU A 218 -18.69 -15.85 6.13
CA GLU A 218 -17.43 -16.10 6.84
C GLU A 218 -16.44 -14.94 6.62
N GLU A 219 -16.47 -14.30 5.45
CA GLU A 219 -15.61 -13.17 5.11
C GLU A 219 -15.83 -11.98 6.04
N ALA A 220 -17.08 -11.70 6.41
CA ALA A 220 -17.44 -10.61 7.31
C ALA A 220 -17.07 -10.90 8.77
N LYS A 221 -16.98 -12.17 9.16
CA LYS A 221 -16.50 -12.57 10.50
C LYS A 221 -14.99 -12.42 10.65
N GLN A 222 -14.24 -12.50 9.56
CA GLN A 222 -12.78 -12.35 9.60
C GLN A 222 -12.40 -10.90 9.89
N PRO A 223 -11.49 -10.66 10.86
CA PRO A 223 -10.94 -9.33 11.07
C PRO A 223 -10.06 -8.91 9.89
N LEU A 224 -9.97 -7.60 9.68
CA LEU A 224 -9.03 -7.04 8.71
C LEU A 224 -7.62 -7.04 9.30
N TYR A 225 -6.63 -7.41 8.49
CA TYR A 225 -5.22 -7.18 8.77
C TYR A 225 -4.62 -6.35 7.65
N VAL A 226 -4.06 -5.19 8.00
CA VAL A 226 -3.32 -4.31 7.10
C VAL A 226 -2.05 -3.83 7.79
N HIS A 227 -1.05 -3.43 7.01
CA HIS A 227 0.21 -2.94 7.56
C HIS A 227 0.78 -1.83 6.70
N GLY A 228 1.63 -1.01 7.30
CA GLY A 228 2.31 0.08 6.63
C GLY A 228 3.41 0.70 7.49
N GLY A 229 3.92 1.85 7.07
CA GLY A 229 5.04 2.51 7.72
C GLY A 229 4.75 3.96 8.09
N ALA A 230 5.33 4.43 9.19
CA ALA A 230 5.48 5.83 9.54
C ALA A 230 6.99 6.13 9.70
N ALA A 231 7.43 7.34 9.35
CA ALA A 231 8.81 7.80 9.55
C ALA A 231 9.13 8.07 11.03
N PHE A 232 8.12 8.28 11.87
CA PHE A 232 8.30 8.35 13.32
C PHE A 232 9.02 7.11 13.88
N ASP A 233 9.95 7.32 14.79
CA ASP A 233 10.35 6.28 15.73
C ASP A 233 9.17 5.90 16.64
N PRO A 234 9.03 4.64 17.09
CA PRO A 234 7.89 4.23 17.91
C PRO A 234 7.69 5.09 19.17
N ASN A 235 8.78 5.57 19.77
CA ASN A 235 8.72 6.42 20.97
C ASN A 235 8.29 7.88 20.71
N GLN A 236 8.22 8.31 19.44
CA GLN A 236 7.73 9.62 19.04
C GLN A 236 6.22 9.62 18.81
N ILE A 237 5.63 8.45 18.61
CA ILE A 237 4.19 8.28 18.43
C ILE A 237 3.51 8.43 19.81
N ASP A 238 2.43 9.20 19.84
CA ASP A 238 1.57 9.39 21.01
C ASP A 238 0.42 8.38 20.98
N HIS A 239 -0.28 8.31 19.84
CA HIS A 239 -1.38 7.37 19.61
C HIS A 239 -1.57 7.12 18.11
N PHE A 240 -2.40 6.14 17.80
CA PHE A 240 -2.88 5.82 16.46
C PHE A 240 -4.37 6.11 16.35
N GLU A 241 -4.80 6.64 15.21
CA GLU A 241 -6.22 6.84 14.89
C GLU A 241 -6.62 6.03 13.67
N VAL A 242 -7.76 5.34 13.75
CA VAL A 242 -8.45 4.81 12.56
C VAL A 242 -9.48 5.84 12.14
N MET A 243 -9.28 6.45 10.97
CA MET A 243 -10.12 7.51 10.43
C MET A 243 -10.84 7.04 9.17
N THR A 244 -12.07 7.48 8.96
CA THR A 244 -12.68 7.45 7.62
C THR A 244 -12.14 8.60 6.78
N PHE A 245 -12.21 8.46 5.46
CA PHE A 245 -11.81 9.54 4.54
C PHE A 245 -12.72 10.78 4.65
N ASP A 246 -13.93 10.62 5.19
CA ASP A 246 -14.87 11.71 5.47
C ASP A 246 -14.59 12.42 6.81
N GLY A 247 -13.48 12.08 7.49
CA GLY A 247 -13.04 12.73 8.73
C GLY A 247 -13.64 12.19 10.03
N LYS A 248 -14.35 11.06 9.99
CA LYS A 248 -14.88 10.42 11.22
C LYS A 248 -13.81 9.54 11.86
N LYS A 249 -13.51 9.77 13.14
CA LYS A 249 -12.71 8.84 13.94
C LYS A 249 -13.53 7.60 14.30
N LEU A 250 -12.98 6.43 14.03
CA LEU A 250 -13.60 5.15 14.39
C LEU A 250 -13.08 4.65 15.73
N VAL A 251 -11.77 4.73 15.96
CA VAL A 251 -11.13 4.31 17.20
C VAL A 251 -9.76 4.98 17.32
N GLU A 252 -9.36 5.25 18.56
CA GLU A 252 -8.03 5.70 18.95
C GLU A 252 -7.36 4.60 19.77
N VAL A 253 -6.07 4.36 19.54
CA VAL A 253 -5.25 3.35 20.22
C VAL A 253 -3.97 4.01 20.70
N ASP A 254 -3.68 3.95 22.00
CA ASP A 254 -2.42 4.46 22.55
C ASP A 254 -1.20 3.73 21.95
N ALA A 255 -0.06 4.41 21.87
CA ALA A 255 1.21 3.87 21.36
C ALA A 255 2.14 3.35 22.46
#